data_AF-A0A3M1ACT3-F1
#
_entry.id   AF-A0A3M1ACT3-F1
#
_cell.length_a   1.000
_cell.length_b   1.000
_cell.length_c   1.000
_cell.angle_alpha   90.00
_cell.angle_beta   90.00
_cell.angle_gamma   90.00
#
_symmetry.space_group_name_H-M   'P 1'
#
loop_
_entity.id
_entity.type
_entity.pdbx_description
1 polymer ?
#
loop_
_entity_poly.entity_id
_entity_poly.type
_entity_poly.pdbx_seq_one_letter_code
_entity_poly.pdbx_strand_id
1 'polypeptide(L)'
;RFAAIGSFVVDWIAELRNAGCVWPLAVLVPRGADPVGYAAPARPDIVHLCWEREGERPDRLITADLVARIHGMGAEIVAWHEERREVIAALLKLPLLGICTNRPGMLKPWDRGAEGGPAIVCHRGANAFAPENTLEAARVCFEQGFDYVEIDLRQTADGELVVMHDADVARTTDGEGLVIDKTLAEMRALDAGGWHSARHRGAQVPLFGEILALAREHGGGLYVEIKHAEPQRVLREVKAHDMLERCFFWSFDAQLLDRLKEMEPAARIMAPRWMYRSVAEAAARHGAEIVEFDDTRDDLGEIEECRRLGLKSMIYSLTDEPARLARYAAMGPDYVNLDRPDLFRLVVRHPENARLSGGKACG
;
A
#
# COMPACT_ATOMS: atom_id res chain seq x y z
N ARG A 1 -26.51 -11.45 6.39
CA ARG A 1 -25.75 -11.95 7.57
C ARG A 1 -24.29 -12.03 7.13
N PHE A 2 -23.35 -11.43 7.85
CA PHE A 2 -21.96 -11.20 7.38
C PHE A 2 -20.93 -12.20 7.95
N ALA A 3 -21.37 -13.36 8.44
CA ALA A 3 -20.50 -14.34 9.07
C ALA A 3 -20.91 -15.77 8.69
N ALA A 4 -19.92 -16.67 8.61
CA ALA A 4 -20.08 -18.10 8.45
C ALA A 4 -19.26 -18.83 9.53
N ILE A 5 -19.67 -20.03 9.91
CA ILE A 5 -18.95 -20.87 10.87
C ILE A 5 -18.28 -22.01 10.09
N GLY A 6 -16.96 -22.10 10.16
CA GLY A 6 -16.18 -23.11 9.43
C GLY A 6 -15.34 -23.99 10.35
N SER A 7 -15.17 -25.27 10.00
CA SER A 7 -14.28 -26.20 10.70
C SER A 7 -13.74 -27.29 9.76
N PHE A 8 -12.54 -27.79 10.05
CA PHE A 8 -12.00 -29.01 9.46
C PHE A 8 -12.69 -30.27 10.03
N VAL A 9 -13.30 -30.17 11.21
CA VAL A 9 -14.01 -31.27 11.87
C VAL A 9 -15.45 -31.31 11.36
N VAL A 10 -15.70 -32.22 10.42
CA VAL A 10 -17.00 -32.36 9.72
C VAL A 10 -18.15 -32.61 10.71
N ASP A 11 -17.91 -33.41 11.75
CA ASP A 11 -18.92 -33.75 12.75
C ASP A 11 -19.40 -32.51 13.52
N TRP A 12 -18.53 -31.54 13.84
CA TRP A 12 -18.94 -30.30 14.50
C TRP A 12 -19.89 -29.49 13.62
N ILE A 13 -19.66 -29.47 12.31
CA ILE A 13 -20.53 -28.79 11.37
C ILE A 13 -21.87 -29.52 11.25
N ALA A 14 -21.85 -30.85 11.22
CA ALA A 14 -23.06 -31.67 11.22
C ALA A 14 -23.91 -31.47 12.50
N GLU A 15 -23.27 -31.42 13.67
CA GLU A 15 -23.91 -31.14 14.96
C GLU A 15 -24.57 -29.76 14.96
N LEU A 16 -23.86 -28.71 14.51
CA LEU A 16 -24.42 -27.36 14.39
C LEU A 16 -25.62 -27.33 13.45
N ARG A 17 -25.56 -28.04 12.31
CA ARG A 17 -26.70 -28.14 11.38
C ARG A 17 -27.90 -28.79 12.06
N ASN A 18 -27.69 -29.91 12.75
CA ASN A 18 -28.76 -30.65 13.43
C ASN A 18 -29.35 -29.86 14.61
N ALA A 19 -28.54 -29.00 15.25
CA ALA A 19 -28.99 -28.07 16.29
C ALA A 19 -29.77 -26.86 15.73
N GLY A 20 -30.00 -26.78 14.41
CA GLY A 20 -30.74 -25.68 13.79
C GLY A 20 -29.93 -24.38 13.71
N CYS A 21 -28.60 -24.47 13.58
CA CYS A 21 -27.76 -23.28 13.40
C CYS A 21 -28.26 -22.44 12.22
N VAL A 22 -28.44 -21.14 12.49
CA VAL A 22 -28.99 -20.17 11.53
C VAL A 22 -27.91 -19.47 10.71
N TRP A 23 -26.63 -19.68 11.02
CA TRP A 23 -25.51 -19.12 10.28
C TRP A 23 -25.08 -20.08 9.16
N PRO A 24 -24.60 -19.56 8.01
CA PRO A 24 -23.97 -20.39 6.99
C PRO A 24 -22.85 -21.24 7.59
N LEU A 25 -22.86 -22.52 7.24
CA LEU A 25 -21.92 -23.51 7.74
C LEU A 25 -20.94 -23.94 6.64
N ALA A 26 -19.65 -23.87 6.94
CA ALA A 26 -18.57 -24.21 6.02
C ALA A 26 -17.80 -25.45 6.49
N VAL A 27 -17.51 -26.37 5.56
CA VAL A 27 -16.54 -27.45 5.81
C VAL A 27 -15.21 -27.07 5.18
N LEU A 28 -14.16 -26.99 5.99
CA LEU A 28 -12.79 -26.77 5.55
C LEU A 28 -12.22 -28.11 5.08
N VAL A 29 -12.01 -28.23 3.76
CA VAL A 29 -11.54 -29.45 3.11
C VAL A 29 -10.01 -29.45 3.09
N PRO A 30 -9.34 -30.40 3.76
CA PRO A 30 -7.90 -30.48 3.74
C PRO A 30 -7.38 -30.96 2.37
N ARG A 31 -6.09 -30.77 2.14
CA ARG A 31 -5.41 -31.23 0.93
C ARG A 31 -5.54 -32.74 0.73
N GLY A 32 -5.73 -33.16 -0.51
CA GLY A 32 -5.83 -34.57 -0.91
C GLY A 32 -7.15 -35.27 -0.58
N ALA A 33 -8.11 -34.60 0.06
CA ALA A 33 -9.46 -35.14 0.24
C ALA A 33 -10.35 -34.84 -0.98
N ASP A 34 -11.25 -35.76 -1.35
CA ASP A 34 -12.33 -35.45 -2.30
C ASP A 34 -13.32 -34.49 -1.63
N PRO A 35 -13.48 -33.25 -2.12
CA PRO A 35 -14.24 -32.22 -1.40
C PRO A 35 -15.70 -32.60 -1.16
N VAL A 36 -16.32 -33.25 -2.13
CA VAL A 36 -17.74 -33.62 -2.09
C VAL A 36 -17.94 -34.75 -1.08
N GLY A 37 -17.14 -35.83 -1.17
CA GLY A 37 -17.22 -36.95 -0.24
C GLY A 37 -16.87 -36.54 1.20
N TYR A 38 -15.85 -35.69 1.37
CA TYR A 38 -15.44 -35.20 2.69
C TYR A 38 -16.53 -34.34 3.34
N ALA A 39 -17.17 -33.46 2.57
CA ALA A 39 -18.13 -32.50 3.10
C ALA A 39 -19.58 -33.02 3.22
N ALA A 40 -19.96 -34.02 2.42
CA ALA A 40 -21.34 -34.52 2.34
C ALA A 40 -22.02 -34.82 3.69
N PRO A 41 -21.35 -35.45 4.69
CA PRO A 41 -22.01 -35.80 5.95
C PRO A 41 -22.57 -34.58 6.71
N ALA A 42 -21.91 -33.43 6.59
CA ALA A 42 -22.29 -32.21 7.32
C ALA A 42 -23.38 -31.39 6.62
N ARG A 43 -23.66 -31.64 5.33
CA ARG A 43 -24.57 -30.83 4.50
C ARG A 43 -24.26 -29.32 4.65
N PRO A 44 -23.03 -28.87 4.35
CA PRO A 44 -22.64 -27.49 4.53
C PRO A 44 -23.32 -26.58 3.50
N ASP A 45 -23.39 -25.29 3.82
CA ASP A 45 -23.73 -24.25 2.84
C ASP A 45 -22.50 -23.87 2.00
N ILE A 46 -21.29 -24.13 2.50
CA ILE A 46 -20.02 -23.77 1.86
C ILE A 46 -19.04 -24.94 1.94
N VAL A 47 -18.49 -25.34 0.79
CA VAL A 47 -17.30 -26.19 0.71
C VAL A 47 -16.09 -25.28 0.56
N HIS A 48 -15.22 -25.33 1.56
CA HIS A 48 -14.09 -24.44 1.66
C HIS A 48 -12.80 -25.19 1.33
N LEU A 49 -12.22 -24.92 0.17
CA LEU A 49 -11.04 -25.62 -0.34
C LEU A 49 -9.76 -25.07 0.30
N CYS A 50 -9.21 -25.75 1.31
CA CYS A 50 -8.02 -25.31 2.03
C CYS A 50 -6.71 -25.72 1.36
N TRP A 51 -6.53 -25.26 0.13
CA TRP A 51 -5.52 -25.75 -0.81
C TRP A 51 -4.38 -24.76 -1.09
N GLU A 52 -4.09 -23.87 -0.14
CA GLU A 52 -3.07 -22.80 -0.23
C GLU A 52 -1.74 -23.23 -0.86
N ARG A 53 -1.34 -24.51 -0.64
CA ARG A 53 -0.06 -25.06 -1.13
C ARG A 53 -0.23 -26.29 -2.01
N GLU A 54 -1.39 -26.47 -2.64
CA GLU A 54 -1.64 -27.58 -3.54
C GLU A 54 -1.05 -27.29 -4.93
N GLY A 55 0.28 -27.40 -4.99
CA GLY A 55 1.06 -27.19 -6.20
C GLY A 55 1.16 -25.72 -6.63
N GLU A 56 1.66 -25.53 -7.85
CA GLU A 56 1.88 -24.21 -8.43
C GLU A 56 0.57 -23.55 -8.90
N ARG A 57 -0.47 -24.34 -9.22
CA ARG A 57 -1.71 -23.88 -9.85
C ARG A 57 -2.96 -24.56 -9.24
N PRO A 58 -3.29 -24.28 -7.97
CA PRO A 58 -4.46 -24.87 -7.32
C PRO A 58 -5.78 -24.44 -7.98
N ASP A 59 -5.80 -23.30 -8.66
CA ASP A 59 -6.93 -22.86 -9.50
C ASP A 59 -7.32 -23.89 -10.57
N ARG A 60 -6.36 -24.66 -11.09
CA ARG A 60 -6.62 -25.68 -12.12
C ARG A 60 -7.22 -26.96 -11.55
N LEU A 61 -7.14 -27.17 -10.23
CA LEU A 61 -7.77 -28.30 -9.55
C LEU A 61 -9.27 -28.08 -9.36
N ILE A 62 -9.72 -26.82 -9.43
CA ILE A 62 -11.13 -26.44 -9.40
C ILE A 62 -11.71 -26.60 -10.82
N THR A 63 -11.95 -27.84 -11.21
CA THR A 63 -12.51 -28.17 -12.53
C THR A 63 -13.99 -27.84 -12.60
N ALA A 64 -14.53 -27.67 -13.82
CA ALA A 64 -15.97 -27.47 -14.03
C ALA A 64 -16.81 -28.63 -13.47
N ASP A 65 -16.29 -29.86 -13.51
CA ASP A 65 -16.93 -31.04 -12.91
C ASP A 65 -16.99 -30.92 -11.38
N LEU A 66 -15.88 -30.56 -10.72
CA LEU A 66 -15.85 -30.37 -9.28
C LEU A 66 -16.83 -29.28 -8.84
N VAL A 67 -16.85 -28.15 -9.57
CA VAL A 67 -17.81 -27.07 -9.34
C VAL A 67 -19.25 -27.58 -9.43
N ALA A 68 -19.58 -28.30 -10.52
CA ALA A 68 -20.92 -28.82 -10.72
C ALA A 68 -21.34 -29.81 -9.62
N ARG A 69 -20.41 -30.65 -9.15
CA ARG A 69 -20.68 -31.60 -8.06
C ARG A 69 -20.92 -30.89 -6.73
N ILE A 70 -20.16 -29.85 -6.40
CA ILE A 70 -20.34 -29.08 -5.16
C ILE A 70 -21.66 -28.29 -5.20
N HIS A 71 -21.94 -27.59 -6.31
CA HIS A 71 -23.23 -26.89 -6.46
C HIS A 71 -24.41 -27.87 -6.48
N GLY A 72 -24.21 -29.07 -7.04
CA GLY A 72 -25.20 -30.15 -7.05
C GLY A 72 -25.60 -30.67 -5.67
N MET A 73 -24.75 -30.52 -4.65
CA MET A 73 -25.11 -30.80 -3.25
C MET A 73 -25.68 -29.58 -2.51
N GLY A 74 -25.88 -28.45 -3.20
CA GLY A 74 -26.46 -27.23 -2.65
C GLY A 74 -25.48 -26.37 -1.85
N ALA A 75 -24.17 -26.59 -2.02
CA ALA A 75 -23.13 -25.80 -1.35
C ALA A 75 -22.44 -24.85 -2.33
N GLU A 76 -21.99 -23.71 -1.80
CA GLU A 76 -21.15 -22.73 -2.49
C GLU A 76 -19.66 -23.04 -2.28
N ILE A 77 -18.78 -22.44 -3.08
CA ILE A 77 -17.33 -22.71 -3.02
C ILE A 77 -16.57 -21.48 -2.52
N VAL A 78 -15.69 -21.68 -1.54
CA VAL A 78 -14.69 -20.68 -1.15
C VAL A 78 -13.28 -21.30 -1.25
N ALA A 79 -12.35 -20.58 -1.88
CA ALA A 79 -10.95 -20.98 -1.95
C ALA A 79 -10.14 -20.36 -0.79
N TRP A 80 -9.38 -21.17 -0.02
CA TRP A 80 -8.55 -20.66 1.08
C TRP A 80 -7.08 -20.47 0.73
N HIS A 81 -6.62 -19.33 1.23
CA HIS A 81 -5.35 -18.62 1.14
C HIS A 81 -4.61 -18.73 -0.19
N GLU A 82 -4.75 -17.70 -1.01
CA GLU A 82 -3.97 -17.53 -2.22
C GLU A 82 -3.45 -16.09 -2.31
N GLU A 83 -2.16 -15.94 -2.60
CA GLU A 83 -1.44 -14.65 -2.62
C GLU A 83 -0.73 -14.39 -3.95
N ARG A 84 -0.73 -15.38 -4.86
CA ARG A 84 -0.15 -15.30 -6.19
C ARG A 84 -1.13 -14.63 -7.14
N ARG A 85 -0.72 -13.53 -7.75
CA ARG A 85 -1.54 -12.69 -8.66
C ARG A 85 -2.18 -13.46 -9.80
N GLU A 86 -1.41 -14.30 -10.46
CA GLU A 86 -1.90 -15.11 -11.58
C GLU A 86 -2.92 -16.17 -11.15
N VAL A 87 -2.82 -16.70 -9.93
CA VAL A 87 -3.77 -17.68 -9.39
C VAL A 87 -5.05 -16.97 -8.95
N ILE A 88 -4.96 -15.84 -8.22
CA ILE A 88 -6.14 -15.03 -7.87
C ILE A 88 -6.89 -14.59 -9.13
N ALA A 89 -6.19 -14.11 -10.15
CA ALA A 89 -6.80 -13.69 -11.41
C ALA A 89 -7.49 -14.85 -12.16
N ALA A 90 -7.04 -16.09 -11.98
CA ALA A 90 -7.71 -17.27 -12.52
C ALA A 90 -8.93 -17.66 -11.68
N LEU A 91 -8.81 -17.66 -10.34
CA LEU A 91 -9.90 -17.94 -9.41
C LEU A 91 -11.07 -16.97 -9.57
N LEU A 92 -10.81 -15.68 -9.82
CA LEU A 92 -11.84 -14.66 -10.07
C LEU A 92 -12.71 -14.95 -11.32
N LYS A 93 -12.26 -15.83 -12.22
CA LYS A 93 -13.02 -16.24 -13.41
C LYS A 93 -13.87 -17.48 -13.16
N LEU A 94 -13.69 -18.13 -12.02
CA LEU A 94 -14.45 -19.32 -11.63
C LEU A 94 -15.71 -18.91 -10.87
N PRO A 95 -16.77 -19.74 -10.91
CA PRO A 95 -18.01 -19.47 -10.19
C PRO A 95 -17.84 -19.79 -8.69
N LEU A 96 -17.04 -19.00 -8.00
CA LEU A 96 -16.78 -19.12 -6.56
C LEU A 96 -17.57 -18.05 -5.80
N LEU A 97 -18.03 -18.39 -4.61
CA LEU A 97 -18.64 -17.43 -3.68
C LEU A 97 -17.59 -16.44 -3.13
N GLY A 98 -16.37 -16.93 -2.90
CA GLY A 98 -15.32 -16.09 -2.34
C GLY A 98 -13.92 -16.69 -2.44
N ILE A 99 -12.93 -15.84 -2.23
CA ILE A 99 -11.52 -16.18 -2.15
C ILE A 99 -10.98 -15.56 -0.87
N CYS A 100 -10.35 -16.36 -0.01
CA CYS A 100 -9.69 -15.85 1.18
C CYS A 100 -8.23 -15.52 0.85
N THR A 101 -7.82 -14.29 1.13
CA THR A 101 -6.48 -13.77 0.86
C THR A 101 -6.08 -12.74 1.92
N ASN A 102 -4.78 -12.62 2.18
CA ASN A 102 -4.20 -11.54 2.98
C ASN A 102 -3.93 -10.29 2.12
N ARG A 103 -4.21 -10.35 0.81
CA ARG A 103 -4.14 -9.25 -0.15
C ARG A 103 -5.52 -8.97 -0.76
N PRO A 104 -6.51 -8.51 0.04
CA PRO A 104 -7.87 -8.26 -0.46
C PRO A 104 -7.93 -7.25 -1.61
N GLY A 105 -6.93 -6.35 -1.71
CA GLY A 105 -6.78 -5.43 -2.85
C GLY A 105 -6.62 -6.13 -4.21
N MET A 106 -6.19 -7.40 -4.25
CA MET A 106 -6.12 -8.17 -5.49
C MET A 106 -7.48 -8.72 -5.96
N LEU A 107 -8.45 -8.88 -5.05
CA LEU A 107 -9.79 -9.37 -5.38
C LEU A 107 -10.68 -8.27 -5.92
N LYS A 108 -10.57 -7.09 -5.33
CA LYS A 108 -11.25 -5.88 -5.76
C LYS A 108 -10.20 -4.78 -5.85
N PRO A 109 -9.50 -4.68 -6.99
CA PRO A 109 -8.56 -3.58 -7.21
C PRO A 109 -9.31 -2.28 -7.01
N TRP A 110 -8.74 -1.40 -6.20
CA TRP A 110 -9.34 -0.11 -5.98
C TRP A 110 -9.01 0.79 -7.17
N ASP A 111 -10.04 1.27 -7.86
CA ASP A 111 -9.84 2.18 -8.99
C ASP A 111 -9.16 3.48 -8.51
N ARG A 112 -8.00 3.78 -9.09
CA ARG A 112 -7.26 5.02 -8.83
C ARG A 112 -8.04 6.20 -9.39
N GLY A 113 -8.15 7.28 -8.62
CA GLY A 113 -8.81 8.51 -9.05
C GLY A 113 -10.30 8.41 -9.39
N ALA A 114 -10.96 7.26 -9.14
CA ALA A 114 -12.38 7.08 -9.47
C ALA A 114 -13.33 7.82 -8.50
N GLU A 115 -12.82 8.33 -7.39
CA GLU A 115 -13.61 9.03 -6.38
C GLU A 115 -12.97 10.38 -6.10
N GLY A 116 -13.74 11.44 -6.33
CA GLY A 116 -13.29 12.81 -6.06
C GLY A 116 -12.74 12.96 -4.65
N GLY A 117 -11.58 13.60 -4.51
CA GLY A 117 -10.85 13.76 -3.25
C GLY A 117 -9.37 14.03 -3.50
N PRO A 118 -8.58 14.29 -2.44
CA PRO A 118 -7.13 14.43 -2.56
C PRO A 118 -6.49 13.13 -3.05
N ALA A 119 -5.43 13.26 -3.85
CA ALA A 119 -4.56 12.14 -4.17
C ALA A 119 -3.82 11.67 -2.91
N ILE A 120 -3.72 10.36 -2.72
CA ILE A 120 -3.12 9.77 -1.53
C ILE A 120 -1.66 9.40 -1.83
N VAL A 121 -0.75 9.94 -1.03
CA VAL A 121 0.68 9.64 -1.01
C VAL A 121 0.96 8.75 0.21
N CYS A 122 1.49 7.55 -0.03
CA CYS A 122 1.92 6.64 1.02
C CYS A 122 3.33 7.04 1.50
N HIS A 123 3.45 7.63 2.69
CA HIS A 123 4.73 8.04 3.28
C HIS A 123 5.66 6.82 3.41
N ARG A 124 6.81 6.80 2.73
CA ARG A 124 7.75 5.66 2.68
C ARG A 124 7.11 4.34 2.24
N GLY A 125 6.06 4.42 1.41
CA GLY A 125 5.22 3.27 1.02
C GLY A 125 4.14 2.94 2.05
N ALA A 126 3.49 1.78 1.91
CA ALA A 126 2.46 1.33 2.83
C ALA A 126 3.08 0.81 4.16
N ASN A 127 3.78 1.70 4.89
CA ASN A 127 4.69 1.37 5.98
C ASN A 127 4.01 0.71 7.20
N ALA A 128 2.69 0.88 7.35
CA ALA A 128 1.91 0.18 8.36
C ALA A 128 1.73 -1.33 8.07
N PHE A 129 1.97 -1.75 6.82
CA PHE A 129 1.75 -3.13 6.35
C PHE A 129 3.05 -3.83 5.96
N ALA A 130 4.04 -3.09 5.48
CA ALA A 130 5.31 -3.60 4.99
C ALA A 130 6.45 -2.68 5.42
N PRO A 131 7.71 -3.16 5.47
CA PRO A 131 8.83 -2.36 5.95
C PRO A 131 8.98 -1.11 5.09
N GLU A 132 9.15 0.05 5.73
CA GLU A 132 9.28 1.35 5.04
C GLU A 132 10.36 1.30 3.94
N ASN A 133 10.18 2.07 2.87
CA ASN A 133 11.16 2.20 1.78
C ASN A 133 11.55 0.86 1.11
N THR A 134 10.66 -0.14 1.11
CA THR A 134 10.86 -1.41 0.39
C THR A 134 9.98 -1.54 -0.86
N LEU A 135 10.37 -2.44 -1.78
CA LEU A 135 9.54 -2.80 -2.93
C LEU A 135 8.16 -3.35 -2.52
N GLU A 136 8.07 -4.08 -1.41
CA GLU A 136 6.79 -4.59 -0.92
C GLU A 136 5.90 -3.45 -0.41
N ALA A 137 6.44 -2.47 0.32
CA ALA A 137 5.66 -1.30 0.76
C ALA A 137 5.13 -0.48 -0.42
N ALA A 138 5.94 -0.28 -1.47
CA ALA A 138 5.49 0.37 -2.69
C ALA A 138 4.43 -0.46 -3.44
N ARG A 139 4.64 -1.78 -3.56
CA ARG A 139 3.70 -2.71 -4.21
C ARG A 139 2.34 -2.69 -3.52
N VAL A 140 2.33 -2.82 -2.19
CA VAL A 140 1.10 -2.78 -1.40
C VAL A 140 0.39 -1.44 -1.58
N CYS A 141 1.11 -0.32 -1.62
CA CYS A 141 0.50 0.99 -1.85
C CYS A 141 -0.26 1.04 -3.19
N PHE A 142 0.39 0.58 -4.28
CA PHE A 142 -0.20 0.57 -5.61
C PHE A 142 -1.30 -0.49 -5.80
N GLU A 143 -1.17 -1.66 -5.18
CA GLU A 143 -2.20 -2.71 -5.20
C GLU A 143 -3.45 -2.32 -4.40
N GLN A 144 -3.29 -1.49 -3.37
CA GLN A 144 -4.40 -0.86 -2.67
C GLN A 144 -5.01 0.33 -3.45
N GLY A 145 -4.45 0.67 -4.62
CA GLY A 145 -4.94 1.73 -5.50
C GLY A 145 -4.72 3.14 -4.95
N PHE A 146 -3.70 3.34 -4.12
CA PHE A 146 -3.24 4.69 -3.78
C PHE A 146 -2.45 5.30 -4.95
N ASP A 147 -2.34 6.63 -4.95
CA ASP A 147 -1.94 7.39 -6.13
C ASP A 147 -0.43 7.54 -6.24
N TYR A 148 0.24 7.79 -5.11
CA TYR A 148 1.67 8.03 -5.02
C TYR A 148 2.32 7.23 -3.90
N VAL A 149 3.59 6.87 -4.09
CA VAL A 149 4.49 6.42 -3.02
C VAL A 149 5.49 7.52 -2.75
N GLU A 150 5.65 7.93 -1.50
CA GLU A 150 6.79 8.73 -1.07
C GLU A 150 7.98 7.81 -0.79
N ILE A 151 9.18 8.24 -1.20
CA ILE A 151 10.42 7.51 -0.99
C ILE A 151 11.55 8.46 -0.61
N ASP A 152 12.49 7.93 0.16
CA ASP A 152 13.72 8.62 0.53
C ASP A 152 14.90 8.13 -0.28
N LEU A 153 15.60 9.04 -0.96
CA LEU A 153 16.68 8.67 -1.88
C LEU A 153 18.07 8.98 -1.33
N ARG A 154 18.94 7.97 -1.38
CA ARG A 154 20.36 8.08 -1.04
C ARG A 154 21.23 7.45 -2.13
N GLN A 155 22.49 7.86 -2.17
CA GLN A 155 23.49 7.37 -3.10
C GLN A 155 24.58 6.59 -2.35
N THR A 156 24.92 5.42 -2.89
CA THR A 156 25.97 4.52 -2.39
C THR A 156 27.38 5.01 -2.76
N ALA A 157 28.41 4.38 -2.18
CA ALA A 157 29.82 4.66 -2.45
C ALA A 157 30.21 4.49 -3.93
N ASP A 158 29.59 3.53 -4.63
CA ASP A 158 29.77 3.24 -6.05
C ASP A 158 28.81 4.04 -6.97
N GLY A 159 27.99 4.92 -6.39
CA GLY A 159 27.18 5.89 -7.13
C GLY A 159 25.80 5.39 -7.57
N GLU A 160 25.32 4.29 -7.02
CA GLU A 160 24.00 3.73 -7.24
C GLU A 160 22.96 4.41 -6.34
N LEU A 161 21.72 4.53 -6.85
CA LEU A 161 20.63 5.20 -6.16
C LEU A 161 19.75 4.19 -5.42
N VAL A 162 19.78 4.24 -4.09
CA VAL A 162 19.05 3.34 -3.19
C VAL A 162 17.96 4.08 -2.42
N VAL A 163 16.93 3.34 -2.03
CA VAL A 163 15.77 3.88 -1.33
C VAL A 163 15.89 3.59 0.17
N MET A 164 16.18 4.63 0.96
CA MET A 164 16.42 4.55 2.40
C MET A 164 16.39 5.94 3.06
N HIS A 165 15.65 6.07 4.17
CA HIS A 165 15.55 7.32 4.93
C HIS A 165 16.84 7.70 5.66
N ASP A 166 17.37 6.79 6.47
CA ASP A 166 18.46 7.09 7.40
C ASP A 166 19.82 7.10 6.69
N ALA A 167 20.75 7.91 7.18
CA ALA A 167 22.12 7.90 6.66
C ALA A 167 22.87 6.64 7.08
N ASP A 168 22.59 6.13 8.28
CA ASP A 168 23.09 4.86 8.79
C ASP A 168 22.04 3.76 8.57
N VAL A 169 22.48 2.57 8.15
CA VAL A 169 21.58 1.47 7.78
C VAL A 169 20.93 0.75 9.00
N ALA A 170 21.41 0.99 10.22
CA ALA A 170 21.12 0.14 11.37
C ALA A 170 19.66 0.10 11.84
N ARG A 171 18.88 1.16 11.63
CA ARG A 171 17.48 1.19 12.11
C ARG A 171 16.58 0.24 11.32
N THR A 172 16.76 0.18 10.01
CA THR A 172 15.86 -0.52 9.08
C THR A 172 16.53 -1.68 8.35
N THR A 173 17.70 -2.11 8.83
CA THR A 173 18.38 -3.31 8.32
C THR A 173 19.01 -4.11 9.46
N ASP A 174 19.68 -5.21 9.13
CA ASP A 174 20.51 -6.00 10.04
C ASP A 174 22.01 -5.61 10.02
N GLY A 175 22.36 -4.53 9.32
CA GLY A 175 23.72 -4.02 9.21
C GLY A 175 23.99 -2.76 10.05
N GLU A 176 25.16 -2.17 9.85
CA GLU A 176 25.56 -0.88 10.46
C GLU A 176 26.43 -0.07 9.49
N GLY A 177 26.55 1.24 9.74
CA GLY A 177 27.40 2.16 8.98
C GLY A 177 26.63 2.94 7.91
N LEU A 178 27.30 3.93 7.33
CA LEU A 178 26.65 4.89 6.44
C LEU A 178 26.40 4.31 5.04
N VAL A 179 25.27 4.69 4.44
CA VAL A 179 24.92 4.37 3.05
C VAL A 179 26.01 4.84 2.07
N ILE A 180 26.58 6.03 2.31
CA ILE A 180 27.61 6.63 1.46
C ILE A 180 28.95 5.87 1.48
N ASP A 181 29.16 5.02 2.49
CA ASP A 181 30.38 4.22 2.67
C ASP A 181 30.20 2.77 2.16
N LYS A 182 29.02 2.42 1.67
CA LYS A 182 28.67 1.07 1.18
C LYS A 182 28.45 1.07 -0.32
N THR A 183 28.93 0.03 -1.00
CA THR A 183 28.58 -0.28 -2.39
C THR A 183 27.16 -0.83 -2.50
N LEU A 184 26.57 -0.83 -3.70
CA LEU A 184 25.27 -1.46 -3.92
C LEU A 184 25.27 -2.94 -3.53
N ALA A 185 26.35 -3.65 -3.81
CA ALA A 185 26.48 -5.07 -3.47
C ALA A 185 26.37 -5.30 -1.95
N GLU A 186 27.00 -4.43 -1.15
CA GLU A 186 26.90 -4.47 0.31
C GLU A 186 25.50 -4.08 0.77
N MET A 187 24.88 -3.05 0.18
CA MET A 187 23.50 -2.66 0.50
C MET A 187 22.49 -3.77 0.21
N ARG A 188 22.67 -4.52 -0.89
CA ARG A 188 21.79 -5.63 -1.29
C ARG A 188 21.94 -6.90 -0.47
N ALA A 189 23.04 -7.01 0.28
CA ALA A 189 23.28 -8.12 1.20
C ALA A 189 22.52 -7.97 2.53
N LEU A 190 22.06 -6.75 2.84
CA LEU A 190 21.32 -6.44 4.07
C LEU A 190 19.87 -6.91 4.01
N ASP A 191 19.33 -7.32 5.15
CA ASP A 191 17.90 -7.60 5.35
C ASP A 191 17.16 -6.34 5.81
N ALA A 192 16.49 -5.68 4.86
CA ALA A 192 15.69 -4.47 5.07
C ALA A 192 14.26 -4.73 5.59
N GLY A 193 13.89 -5.96 5.95
CA GLY A 193 12.52 -6.30 6.35
C GLY A 193 12.38 -7.11 7.63
N GLY A 194 13.42 -7.82 8.07
CA GLY A 194 13.40 -8.65 9.27
C GLY A 194 13.08 -7.88 10.56
N TRP A 195 13.46 -6.60 10.63
CA TRP A 195 13.16 -5.70 11.76
C TRP A 195 11.66 -5.39 11.90
N HIS A 196 10.94 -5.32 10.78
CA HIS A 196 9.52 -4.99 10.77
C HIS A 196 8.68 -6.22 11.14
N SER A 197 8.94 -7.37 10.49
CA SER A 197 8.33 -8.64 10.90
C SER A 197 9.00 -9.85 10.25
N ALA A 198 8.85 -11.02 10.87
CA ALA A 198 9.39 -12.27 10.36
C ALA A 198 8.94 -12.62 8.94
N ARG A 199 7.75 -12.15 8.50
CA ARG A 199 7.24 -12.39 7.13
C ARG A 199 8.04 -11.66 6.05
N HIS A 200 8.72 -10.57 6.40
CA HIS A 200 9.48 -9.74 5.46
C HIS A 200 10.99 -9.98 5.55
N ARG A 201 11.43 -11.00 6.30
CA ARG A 201 12.83 -11.39 6.38
C ARG A 201 13.38 -11.66 4.98
N GLY A 202 14.56 -11.11 4.70
CA GLY A 202 15.23 -11.18 3.40
C GLY A 202 14.75 -10.16 2.37
N ALA A 203 13.95 -9.17 2.77
CA ALA A 203 13.67 -8.03 1.91
C ALA A 203 14.98 -7.25 1.65
N GLN A 204 15.24 -6.88 0.40
CA GLN A 204 16.44 -6.13 0.04
C GLN A 204 16.17 -4.63 0.08
N VAL A 205 17.23 -3.84 0.31
CA VAL A 205 17.20 -2.39 0.04
C VAL A 205 16.94 -2.18 -1.46
N PRO A 206 15.89 -1.45 -1.87
CA PRO A 206 15.58 -1.24 -3.28
C PRO A 206 16.53 -0.28 -3.98
N LEU A 207 16.70 -0.50 -5.29
CA LEU A 207 17.18 0.53 -6.20
C LEU A 207 16.02 1.47 -6.57
N PHE A 208 16.34 2.74 -6.82
CA PHE A 208 15.36 3.72 -7.27
C PHE A 208 14.65 3.30 -8.57
N GLY A 209 15.41 2.77 -9.53
CA GLY A 209 14.87 2.25 -10.79
C GLY A 209 13.81 1.16 -10.60
N GLU A 210 13.94 0.31 -9.58
CA GLU A 210 12.93 -0.74 -9.30
C GLU A 210 11.61 -0.13 -8.83
N ILE A 211 11.65 0.92 -8.00
CA ILE A 211 10.45 1.63 -7.54
C ILE A 211 9.82 2.42 -8.69
N LEU A 212 10.63 3.05 -9.56
CA LEU A 212 10.16 3.73 -10.77
C LEU A 212 9.46 2.77 -11.73
N ALA A 213 10.07 1.61 -12.00
CA ALA A 213 9.49 0.58 -12.86
C ALA A 213 8.16 0.07 -12.29
N LEU A 214 8.10 -0.18 -10.98
CA LEU A 214 6.87 -0.60 -10.29
C LEU A 214 5.79 0.48 -10.37
N ALA A 215 6.13 1.75 -10.11
CA ALA A 215 5.19 2.86 -10.22
C ALA A 215 4.62 2.97 -11.63
N ARG A 216 5.47 2.84 -12.67
CA ARG A 216 5.04 2.86 -14.07
C ARG A 216 4.11 1.70 -14.43
N GLU A 217 4.46 0.46 -14.05
CA GLU A 217 3.64 -0.73 -14.27
C GLU A 217 2.21 -0.53 -13.75
N HIS A 218 2.12 0.15 -12.62
CA HIS A 218 0.89 0.41 -11.91
C HIS A 218 0.20 1.72 -12.33
N GLY A 219 0.82 2.58 -13.14
CA GLY A 219 0.32 3.91 -13.47
C GLY A 219 0.27 4.88 -12.29
N GLY A 220 1.10 4.66 -11.26
CA GLY A 220 1.22 5.52 -10.07
C GLY A 220 2.25 6.63 -10.23
N GLY A 221 2.34 7.51 -9.24
CA GLY A 221 3.40 8.52 -9.15
C GLY A 221 4.34 8.31 -7.98
N LEU A 222 5.41 9.10 -7.94
CA LEU A 222 6.36 9.13 -6.82
C LEU A 222 6.49 10.53 -6.25
N TYR A 223 6.50 10.60 -4.93
CA TYR A 223 7.04 11.73 -4.20
C TYR A 223 8.47 11.36 -3.80
N VAL A 224 9.48 12.00 -4.39
CA VAL A 224 10.89 11.64 -4.17
C VAL A 224 11.54 12.66 -3.24
N GLU A 225 11.74 12.31 -1.97
CA GLU A 225 12.58 13.08 -1.07
C GLU A 225 14.06 12.70 -1.29
N ILE A 226 14.88 13.64 -1.73
CA ILE A 226 16.31 13.43 -1.97
C ILE A 226 17.07 13.77 -0.69
N LYS A 227 17.48 12.74 0.07
CA LYS A 227 18.29 12.91 1.28
C LYS A 227 19.75 13.19 0.95
N HIS A 228 20.33 12.43 0.01
CA HIS A 228 21.72 12.58 -0.42
C HIS A 228 21.95 11.86 -1.76
N ALA A 229 21.91 12.60 -2.88
CA ALA A 229 22.23 12.06 -4.20
C ALA A 229 22.59 13.19 -5.18
N GLU A 230 23.36 12.88 -6.21
CA GLU A 230 23.63 13.82 -7.30
C GLU A 230 22.37 14.05 -8.16
N PRO A 231 21.88 15.29 -8.33
CA PRO A 231 20.62 15.57 -9.04
C PRO A 231 20.66 15.09 -10.51
N GLN A 232 21.84 15.12 -11.15
CA GLN A 232 22.06 14.60 -12.50
C GLN A 232 21.72 13.09 -12.59
N ARG A 233 22.07 12.31 -11.56
CA ARG A 233 21.80 10.87 -11.51
C ARG A 233 20.31 10.62 -11.32
N VAL A 234 19.69 11.34 -10.38
CA VAL A 234 18.24 11.23 -10.10
C VAL A 234 17.43 11.51 -11.37
N LEU A 235 17.70 12.64 -12.04
CA LEU A 235 17.01 13.01 -13.27
C LEU A 235 17.23 12.01 -14.41
N ARG A 236 18.44 11.47 -14.54
CA ARG A 236 18.74 10.44 -15.55
C ARG A 236 17.88 9.19 -15.32
N GLU A 237 17.79 8.73 -14.08
CA GLU A 237 17.03 7.52 -13.73
C GLU A 237 15.53 7.72 -13.97
N VAL A 238 14.99 8.86 -13.54
CA VAL A 238 13.58 9.24 -13.76
C VAL A 238 13.25 9.31 -15.24
N LYS A 239 14.11 9.93 -16.05
CA LYS A 239 13.92 10.05 -17.50
C LYS A 239 14.05 8.70 -18.21
N ALA A 240 14.99 7.86 -17.80
CA ALA A 240 15.14 6.51 -18.34
C ALA A 240 13.90 5.63 -18.10
N HIS A 241 13.07 6.00 -17.12
CA HIS A 241 11.82 5.31 -16.81
C HIS A 241 10.56 6.00 -17.33
N ASP A 242 10.68 7.13 -18.04
CA ASP A 242 9.55 7.97 -18.51
C ASP A 242 8.63 8.45 -17.38
N MET A 243 9.20 8.75 -16.21
CA MET A 243 8.46 9.03 -14.98
C MET A 243 8.44 10.50 -14.56
N LEU A 244 9.05 11.42 -15.34
CA LEU A 244 9.22 12.82 -14.94
C LEU A 244 7.90 13.52 -14.58
N GLU A 245 6.86 13.38 -15.40
CA GLU A 245 5.55 14.01 -15.16
C GLU A 245 4.82 13.45 -13.93
N ARG A 246 5.18 12.23 -13.53
CA ARG A 246 4.59 11.48 -12.41
C ARG A 246 5.43 11.54 -11.15
N CYS A 247 6.56 12.26 -11.18
CA CYS A 247 7.39 12.52 -10.02
C CYS A 247 7.26 13.97 -9.57
N PHE A 248 7.33 14.20 -8.26
CA PHE A 248 7.66 15.50 -7.70
C PHE A 248 8.71 15.32 -6.60
N PHE A 249 9.50 16.37 -6.37
CA PHE A 249 10.75 16.29 -5.61
C PHE A 249 10.79 17.24 -4.43
N TRP A 250 11.49 16.82 -3.39
CA TRP A 250 11.83 17.63 -2.21
C TRP A 250 13.25 17.28 -1.74
N SER A 251 13.91 18.21 -1.05
CA SER A 251 15.17 17.97 -0.34
C SER A 251 15.40 19.06 0.71
N PHE A 252 16.02 18.69 1.84
CA PHE A 252 16.56 19.66 2.78
C PHE A 252 17.74 20.46 2.21
N ASP A 253 18.42 19.96 1.17
CA ASP A 253 19.46 20.69 0.45
C ASP A 253 18.82 21.57 -0.63
N ALA A 254 18.65 22.85 -0.31
CA ALA A 254 18.07 23.80 -1.25
C ALA A 254 18.96 24.02 -2.50
N GLN A 255 20.28 23.88 -2.39
CA GLN A 255 21.17 23.99 -3.56
C GLN A 255 21.03 22.79 -4.50
N LEU A 256 20.67 21.62 -3.97
CA LEU A 256 20.32 20.45 -4.78
C LEU A 256 19.06 20.72 -5.59
N LEU A 257 18.02 21.28 -4.97
CA LEU A 257 16.78 21.63 -5.66
C LEU A 257 16.98 22.72 -6.73
N ASP A 258 17.80 23.74 -6.44
CA ASP A 258 18.18 24.76 -7.42
C ASP A 258 18.84 24.11 -8.65
N ARG A 259 19.86 23.25 -8.44
CA ARG A 259 20.53 22.51 -9.53
C ARG A 259 19.59 21.58 -10.29
N LEU A 260 18.68 20.89 -9.60
CA LEU A 260 17.71 20.00 -10.22
C LEU A 260 16.77 20.79 -11.15
N LYS A 261 16.28 21.94 -10.70
CA LYS A 261 15.38 22.82 -11.48
C LYS A 261 16.09 23.51 -12.65
N GLU A 262 17.36 23.89 -12.48
CA GLU A 262 18.20 24.40 -13.57
C GLU A 262 18.42 23.36 -14.68
N MET A 263 18.66 22.11 -14.30
CA MET A 263 18.85 21.00 -15.23
C MET A 263 17.57 20.54 -15.92
N GLU A 264 16.44 20.59 -15.21
CA GLU A 264 15.14 20.17 -15.69
C GLU A 264 14.06 21.13 -15.20
N PRO A 265 13.76 22.20 -15.96
CA PRO A 265 12.74 23.18 -15.58
C PRO A 265 11.34 22.59 -15.40
N ALA A 266 11.03 21.47 -16.06
CA ALA A 266 9.74 20.78 -15.91
C ALA A 266 9.65 19.90 -14.64
N ALA A 267 10.73 19.77 -13.86
CA ALA A 267 10.69 19.00 -12.62
C ALA A 267 9.79 19.70 -11.58
N ARG A 268 8.78 18.97 -11.10
CA ARG A 268 7.81 19.46 -10.13
C ARG A 268 8.42 19.47 -8.74
N ILE A 269 8.44 20.63 -8.08
CA ILE A 269 9.03 20.80 -6.75
C ILE A 269 7.94 21.02 -5.70
N MET A 270 8.09 20.36 -4.56
CA MET A 270 7.33 20.64 -3.35
C MET A 270 8.16 21.53 -2.40
N ALA A 271 7.50 22.41 -1.65
CA ALA A 271 8.11 23.16 -0.55
C ALA A 271 7.30 22.99 0.76
N PRO A 272 7.92 22.71 1.91
CA PRO A 272 7.23 22.60 3.18
C PRO A 272 6.90 23.99 3.73
N ARG A 273 5.65 24.20 4.12
CA ARG A 273 5.12 25.48 4.59
C ARG A 273 5.90 26.00 5.81
N TRP A 274 6.17 25.16 6.80
CA TRP A 274 6.79 25.56 8.07
C TRP A 274 8.20 26.15 7.93
N MET A 275 8.88 25.97 6.79
CA MET A 275 10.21 26.53 6.52
C MET A 275 10.18 28.00 6.07
N TYR A 276 8.99 28.55 5.77
CA TYR A 276 8.84 29.89 5.19
C TYR A 276 7.89 30.76 6.00
N ARG A 277 7.84 32.07 5.73
CA ARG A 277 6.93 32.98 6.46
C ARG A 277 5.52 32.99 5.89
N SER A 278 5.35 32.62 4.62
CA SER A 278 4.05 32.58 3.95
C SER A 278 4.01 31.50 2.86
N VAL A 279 2.80 31.13 2.43
CA VAL A 279 2.57 30.26 1.26
C VAL A 279 3.24 30.83 0.00
N ALA A 280 3.14 32.15 -0.22
CA ALA A 280 3.74 32.81 -1.37
C ALA A 280 5.28 32.72 -1.36
N GLU A 281 5.91 32.82 -0.20
CA GLU A 281 7.37 32.65 -0.07
C GLU A 281 7.79 31.19 -0.32
N ALA A 282 7.03 30.22 0.20
CA ALA A 282 7.25 28.81 -0.08
C ALA A 282 7.15 28.50 -1.58
N ALA A 283 6.12 29.01 -2.25
CA ALA A 283 5.91 28.83 -3.68
C ALA A 283 6.98 29.51 -4.54
N ALA A 284 7.44 30.69 -4.14
CA ALA A 284 8.50 31.39 -4.85
C ALA A 284 9.84 30.62 -4.77
N ARG A 285 10.07 29.85 -3.70
CA ARG A 285 11.30 29.08 -3.56
C ARG A 285 11.32 27.92 -4.55
N HIS A 286 12.32 27.91 -5.43
CA HIS A 286 12.49 26.95 -6.53
C HIS A 286 11.33 26.91 -7.56
N GLY A 287 10.41 27.87 -7.50
CA GLY A 287 9.15 27.80 -8.25
C GLY A 287 8.34 26.56 -7.89
N ALA A 288 8.21 26.28 -6.58
CA ALA A 288 7.47 25.14 -6.09
C ALA A 288 5.99 25.20 -6.53
N GLU A 289 5.50 24.07 -7.04
CA GLU A 289 4.13 23.91 -7.52
C GLU A 289 3.22 23.31 -6.44
N ILE A 290 3.83 22.72 -5.41
CA ILE A 290 3.17 22.04 -4.31
C ILE A 290 3.68 22.65 -3.00
N VAL A 291 2.77 23.03 -2.10
CA VAL A 291 3.09 23.44 -0.73
C VAL A 291 2.58 22.36 0.23
N GLU A 292 3.49 21.77 1.00
CA GLU A 292 3.16 20.75 2.01
C GLU A 292 3.00 21.40 3.39
N PHE A 293 1.93 21.04 4.10
CA PHE A 293 1.62 21.51 5.44
C PHE A 293 1.78 20.35 6.43
N ASP A 294 2.66 20.51 7.42
CA ASP A 294 2.75 19.60 8.55
C ASP A 294 1.63 19.94 9.53
N ASP A 295 0.75 18.98 9.79
CA ASP A 295 -0.45 19.20 10.60
C ASP A 295 -0.20 19.56 12.07
N THR A 296 1.03 19.41 12.55
CA THR A 296 1.45 19.79 13.91
C THR A 296 2.18 21.12 13.96
N ARG A 297 2.67 21.64 12.83
CA ARG A 297 3.50 22.85 12.77
C ARG A 297 2.84 24.01 12.05
N ASP A 298 1.99 23.73 11.08
CA ASP A 298 1.44 24.70 10.16
C ASP A 298 -0.04 25.02 10.42
N ASP A 299 -0.47 26.21 10.01
CA ASP A 299 -1.89 26.57 9.96
C ASP A 299 -2.52 25.98 8.70
N LEU A 300 -3.27 24.89 8.86
CA LEU A 300 -3.98 24.24 7.75
C LEU A 300 -5.06 25.14 7.10
N GLY A 301 -5.44 26.26 7.73
CA GLY A 301 -6.31 27.27 7.11
C GLY A 301 -5.69 27.93 5.88
N GLU A 302 -4.34 27.98 5.80
CA GLU A 302 -3.61 28.55 4.66
C GLU A 302 -3.70 27.72 3.38
N ILE A 303 -4.30 26.52 3.41
CA ILE A 303 -4.60 25.72 2.21
C ILE A 303 -5.46 26.51 1.20
N GLU A 304 -6.36 27.37 1.67
CA GLU A 304 -7.16 28.23 0.79
C GLU A 304 -6.30 29.23 -0.01
N GLU A 305 -5.19 29.69 0.58
CA GLU A 305 -4.25 30.58 -0.11
C GLU A 305 -3.54 29.85 -1.26
N CYS A 306 -3.22 28.56 -1.11
CA CYS A 306 -2.69 27.77 -2.22
C CYS A 306 -3.64 27.79 -3.42
N ARG A 307 -4.95 27.61 -3.20
CA ARG A 307 -5.95 27.65 -4.28
C ARG A 307 -6.02 29.03 -4.95
N ARG A 308 -5.99 30.09 -4.15
CA ARG A 308 -5.98 31.48 -4.66
C ARG A 308 -4.76 31.77 -5.53
N LEU A 309 -3.61 31.18 -5.20
CA LEU A 309 -2.36 31.33 -5.93
C LEU A 309 -2.20 30.32 -7.09
N GLY A 310 -3.16 29.40 -7.28
CA GLY A 310 -3.07 28.37 -8.31
C GLY A 310 -2.06 27.25 -8.02
N LEU A 311 -1.68 27.09 -6.75
CA LEU A 311 -0.74 26.07 -6.27
C LEU A 311 -1.49 24.82 -5.82
N LYS A 312 -0.76 23.71 -5.79
CA LYS A 312 -1.22 22.47 -5.16
C LYS A 312 -0.91 22.48 -3.67
N SER A 313 -1.84 21.94 -2.88
CA SER A 313 -1.68 21.79 -1.43
C SER A 313 -1.53 20.32 -1.04
N MET A 314 -0.64 20.02 -0.10
CA MET A 314 -0.47 18.69 0.47
C MET A 314 -0.52 18.77 2.00
N ILE A 315 -1.24 17.87 2.66
CA ILE A 315 -1.17 17.73 4.13
C ILE A 315 -0.28 16.53 4.45
N TYR A 316 0.78 16.73 5.24
CA TYR A 316 1.57 15.67 5.84
C TYR A 316 1.09 15.40 7.26
N SER A 317 0.92 14.12 7.60
CA SER A 317 0.55 13.70 8.94
C SER A 317 0.92 12.25 9.23
N LEU A 318 1.34 12.01 10.48
CA LEU A 318 1.55 10.68 11.05
C LEU A 318 0.33 10.18 11.85
N THR A 319 -0.80 10.89 11.81
CA THR A 319 -1.98 10.55 12.59
C THR A 319 -2.67 9.28 12.07
N ASP A 320 -3.16 8.46 13.00
CA ASP A 320 -4.10 7.36 12.72
C ASP A 320 -5.53 7.67 13.22
N GLU A 321 -5.72 8.81 13.89
CA GLU A 321 -7.02 9.24 14.41
C GLU A 321 -8.05 9.54 13.30
N PRO A 322 -9.19 8.79 13.23
CA PRO A 322 -10.20 8.98 12.18
C PRO A 322 -10.78 10.40 12.12
N ALA A 323 -10.94 11.07 13.26
CA ALA A 323 -11.48 12.42 13.33
C ALA A 323 -10.54 13.45 12.68
N ARG A 324 -9.22 13.30 12.82
CA ARG A 324 -8.23 14.16 12.16
C ARG A 324 -8.20 13.92 10.67
N LEU A 325 -8.18 12.65 10.25
CA LEU A 325 -8.24 12.26 8.84
C LEU A 325 -9.51 12.79 8.14
N ALA A 326 -10.66 12.75 8.82
CA ALA A 326 -11.91 13.33 8.32
C ALA A 326 -11.80 14.84 8.11
N ARG A 327 -11.13 15.56 9.02
CA ARG A 327 -10.86 16.99 8.86
C ARG A 327 -9.98 17.29 7.65
N TYR A 328 -8.95 16.47 7.39
CA TYR A 328 -8.09 16.64 6.20
C TYR A 328 -8.89 16.47 4.92
N ALA A 329 -9.75 15.45 4.85
CA ALA A 329 -10.64 15.26 3.71
C ALA A 329 -11.58 16.47 3.50
N ALA A 330 -12.18 16.99 4.58
CA ALA A 330 -13.08 18.14 4.53
C ALA A 330 -12.37 19.44 4.12
N MET A 331 -11.08 19.58 4.44
CA MET A 331 -10.27 20.71 4.00
C MET A 331 -9.99 20.69 2.49
N GLY A 332 -10.12 19.54 1.83
CA GLY A 332 -9.99 19.38 0.38
C GLY A 332 -8.62 19.77 -0.20
N PRO A 333 -7.48 19.31 0.36
CA PRO A 333 -6.18 19.52 -0.27
C PRO A 333 -6.11 18.79 -1.61
N ASP A 334 -5.05 19.03 -2.38
CA ASP A 334 -4.79 18.25 -3.61
C ASP A 334 -4.15 16.89 -3.28
N TYR A 335 -3.37 16.83 -2.20
CA TYR A 335 -2.66 15.63 -1.74
C TYR A 335 -2.76 15.44 -0.23
N VAL A 336 -2.65 14.19 0.21
CA VAL A 336 -2.37 13.84 1.61
C VAL A 336 -1.21 12.84 1.67
N ASN A 337 -0.21 13.10 2.50
CA ASN A 337 0.99 12.29 2.70
C ASN A 337 0.95 11.65 4.09
N LEU A 338 0.68 10.34 4.13
CA LEU A 338 0.22 9.65 5.35
C LEU A 338 0.90 8.27 5.55
N ASP A 339 1.08 7.89 6.80
CA ASP A 339 1.45 6.51 7.22
C ASP A 339 0.24 5.56 7.19
N ARG A 340 -0.96 6.09 7.40
CA ARG A 340 -2.24 5.35 7.41
C ARG A 340 -3.19 5.75 6.28
N PRO A 341 -2.77 5.60 5.01
CA PRO A 341 -3.61 5.91 3.85
C PRO A 341 -4.88 5.04 3.79
N ASP A 342 -4.81 3.83 4.36
CA ASP A 342 -5.93 2.90 4.51
C ASP A 342 -7.06 3.50 5.36
N LEU A 343 -6.72 4.11 6.50
CA LEU A 343 -7.70 4.74 7.39
C LEU A 343 -8.30 6.00 6.78
N PHE A 344 -7.47 6.81 6.11
CA PHE A 344 -7.95 8.01 5.43
C PHE A 344 -9.00 7.66 4.37
N ARG A 345 -8.69 6.67 3.55
CA ARG A 345 -9.60 6.17 2.52
C ARG A 345 -10.89 5.57 3.09
N LEU A 346 -10.79 4.84 4.21
CA LEU A 346 -11.97 4.32 4.92
C LEU A 346 -12.87 5.47 5.40
N VAL A 347 -12.29 6.52 5.98
CA VAL A 347 -13.02 7.70 6.47
C VAL A 347 -13.67 8.48 5.33
N VAL A 348 -12.98 8.64 4.18
CA VAL A 348 -13.54 9.30 3.00
C VAL A 348 -14.73 8.54 2.42
N ARG A 349 -14.63 7.21 2.32
CA ARG A 349 -15.72 6.36 1.81
C ARG A 349 -16.88 6.18 2.77
N HIS A 350 -16.59 6.16 4.06
CA HIS A 350 -17.55 5.89 5.13
C HIS A 350 -17.45 6.97 6.20
N PRO A 351 -17.93 8.21 5.92
CA PRO A 351 -17.83 9.33 6.86
C PRO A 351 -18.49 9.06 8.22
N GLU A 352 -19.45 8.14 8.28
CA GLU A 352 -20.07 7.65 9.51
C GLU A 352 -19.05 7.02 10.47
N ASN A 353 -17.97 6.41 9.95
CA ASN A 353 -16.94 5.77 10.74
C ASN A 353 -16.04 6.77 11.48
N ALA A 354 -15.98 8.03 11.03
CA ALA A 354 -15.24 9.09 11.72
C ALA A 354 -15.83 9.40 13.11
N ARG A 355 -17.07 8.97 13.39
CA ARG A 355 -17.76 9.20 14.68
C ARG A 355 -17.56 8.07 15.69
N LEU A 356 -17.04 6.91 15.28
CA LEU A 356 -16.97 5.71 16.11
C LEU A 356 -15.75 5.68 17.06
N SER A 357 -14.76 6.55 16.88
CA SER A 357 -13.60 6.70 17.78
C SER A 357 -13.85 7.64 18.96
N GLY A 358 -14.99 8.34 19.00
CA GLY A 358 -15.44 9.11 20.16
C GLY A 358 -16.08 8.18 21.18
N GLY A 359 -15.26 7.54 22.01
CA GLY A 359 -15.70 6.59 23.03
C GLY A 359 -16.87 7.13 23.87
N LYS A 360 -18.05 6.51 23.70
CA LYS A 360 -18.91 6.30 24.86
C LYS A 360 -18.33 5.11 25.59
N ALA A 361 -17.64 5.37 26.70
CA ALA A 361 -17.44 4.37 27.72
C ALA A 361 -18.83 3.75 28.02
N CYS A 362 -18.98 2.46 27.74
CA CYS A 362 -20.10 1.69 28.27
C CYS A 362 -20.04 1.80 29.79
N GLY A 363 -21.03 2.47 30.36
CA GLY A 363 -21.39 2.32 31.77
C GLY A 363 -22.25 1.09 32.00
#